data_AF-A0A1B6F7Q0-F1
#
_entry.id   AF-A0A1B6F7Q0-F1
#
_cell.length_a   1.000
_cell.length_b   1.000
_cell.length_c   1.000
_cell.angle_alpha   90.00
_cell.angle_beta   90.00
_cell.angle_gamma   90.00
#
_symmetry.space_group_name_H-M   'P 1'
#
loop_
_entity.id
_entity.type
_entity.pdbx_description
1 polymer ?
#
loop_
_entity_poly.entity_id
_entity_poly.type
_entity_poly.pdbx_seq_one_letter_code
_entity_poly.pdbx_strand_id
1 'polypeptide(L)'
;DKREQEQLAEEGWRTVSMDLKKEVQKDFNCCGFDDKIHNATDPMGHPECEHVSACCSLSDCRCLPCMKQLQSAIDYGFKLCGGVGLFFSFTEFVGVWLTIRYRNQKDPRANPSAFL
;
A
#
# COMPACT_ATOMS: atom_id res chain seq x y z
N ASP A 1 -9.90 -6.72 6.09
CA ASP A 1 -11.22 -6.22 6.54
C ASP A 1 -11.17 -4.69 6.57
N LYS A 2 -12.27 -3.98 6.30
CA LYS A 2 -12.31 -2.50 6.35
C LYS A 2 -11.93 -1.95 7.73
N ARG A 3 -12.31 -2.67 8.79
CA ARG A 3 -12.00 -2.31 10.19
C ARG A 3 -10.50 -2.41 10.49
N GLU A 4 -9.83 -3.41 9.93
CA GLU A 4 -8.36 -3.55 10.09
C GLU A 4 -7.63 -2.40 9.39
N GLN A 5 -8.11 -1.99 8.22
CA GLN A 5 -7.54 -0.84 7.49
C GLN A 5 -7.74 0.48 8.25
N GLU A 6 -8.90 0.66 8.91
CA GLU A 6 -9.17 1.83 9.76
C GLU A 6 -8.24 1.87 10.98
N GLN A 7 -8.05 0.73 11.66
CA GLN A 7 -7.12 0.65 12.79
C GLN A 7 -5.68 0.96 12.38
N LEU A 8 -5.24 0.41 11.26
CA LEU A 8 -3.89 0.68 10.72
C LEU A 8 -3.73 2.16 10.33
N ALA A 9 -4.75 2.76 9.73
CA ALA A 9 -4.75 4.18 9.41
C ALA A 9 -4.70 5.04 10.68
N GLU A 10 -5.45 4.67 11.72
CA GLU A 10 -5.46 5.38 13.01
C GLU A 10 -4.10 5.29 13.70
N GLU A 11 -3.56 4.09 13.85
CA GLU A 11 -2.26 3.88 14.48
C GLU A 11 -1.13 4.57 13.70
N GLY A 12 -1.18 4.46 12.36
CA GLY A 12 -0.29 5.18 11.46
C GLY A 12 -0.36 6.69 11.71
N TRP A 13 -1.57 7.26 11.73
CA TRP A 13 -1.77 8.69 11.96
C TRP A 13 -1.28 9.15 13.35
N ARG A 14 -1.51 8.35 14.41
CA ARG A 14 -1.02 8.66 15.78
C ARG A 14 0.50 8.77 15.83
N THR A 15 1.20 7.98 15.01
CA THR A 15 2.63 7.74 15.17
C THR A 15 3.48 8.63 14.27
N VAL A 16 2.95 9.03 13.10
CA VAL A 16 3.69 9.84 12.14
C VAL A 16 3.86 11.29 12.60
N SER A 17 4.93 11.93 12.13
CA SER A 17 5.25 13.32 12.44
C SER A 17 4.25 14.30 11.81
N MET A 18 4.21 15.53 12.34
CA MET A 18 3.38 16.61 11.78
C MET A 18 3.75 16.94 10.33
N ASP A 19 5.03 16.83 9.96
CA ASP A 19 5.47 17.04 8.57
C ASP A 19 4.88 15.98 7.63
N LEU A 20 4.90 14.71 8.03
CA LEU A 20 4.29 13.61 7.27
C LEU A 20 2.77 13.79 7.17
N LYS A 21 2.11 14.22 8.24
CA LYS A 21 0.68 14.57 8.19
C LYS A 21 0.40 15.70 7.21
N LYS A 22 1.27 16.72 7.14
CA LYS A 22 1.17 17.82 6.16
C LYS A 22 1.26 17.30 4.72
N GLU A 23 2.21 16.41 4.46
CA GLU A 23 2.36 15.76 3.14
C GLU A 23 1.15 14.92 2.78
N VAL A 24 0.66 14.09 3.70
CA VAL A 24 -0.55 13.28 3.51
C VAL A 24 -1.75 14.18 3.17
N GLN A 25 -1.98 15.26 3.91
CA GLN A 25 -3.06 16.20 3.63
C GLN A 25 -2.97 16.80 2.22
N LYS A 26 -1.76 17.14 1.79
CA LYS A 26 -1.49 17.69 0.46
C LYS A 26 -1.72 16.67 -0.65
N ASP A 27 -1.18 15.46 -0.49
CA ASP A 27 -1.20 14.42 -1.53
C ASP A 27 -2.61 13.82 -1.70
N PHE A 28 -3.34 13.67 -0.59
CA PHE A 28 -4.69 13.10 -0.60
C PHE A 28 -5.82 14.14 -0.68
N ASN A 29 -5.47 15.43 -0.72
CA ASN A 29 -6.42 16.54 -0.76
C ASN A 29 -7.48 16.48 0.34
N CYS A 30 -7.03 16.24 1.57
CA CYS A 30 -7.87 16.06 2.76
C CYS A 30 -7.32 16.88 3.94
N CYS A 31 -8.09 17.01 5.01
CA CYS A 31 -7.68 17.75 6.20
C CYS A 31 -8.11 17.03 7.46
N GLY A 32 -7.19 16.83 8.39
CA GLY A 32 -7.44 16.09 9.61
C GLY A 32 -7.72 14.60 9.38
N PHE A 33 -7.70 13.82 10.46
CA PHE A 33 -7.90 12.38 10.37
C PHE A 33 -9.39 12.02 10.22
N ASP A 34 -10.21 12.49 11.17
CA ASP A 34 -11.66 12.35 11.20
C ASP A 34 -12.33 13.73 11.30
N ASP A 35 -13.67 13.76 11.38
CA ASP A 35 -14.43 15.02 11.48
C ASP A 35 -14.36 15.69 12.87
N LYS A 36 -13.56 15.16 13.80
CA LYS A 36 -13.45 15.71 15.16
C LYS A 36 -12.37 16.77 15.24
N ILE A 37 -12.58 17.72 16.13
CA ILE A 37 -11.59 18.75 16.42
C ILE A 37 -10.55 18.18 17.38
N HIS A 38 -9.32 18.05 16.88
CA HIS A 38 -8.16 17.63 17.64
C HIS A 38 -7.21 18.81 17.84
N ASN A 39 -6.73 19.00 19.08
CA ASN A 39 -5.73 20.02 19.37
C ASN A 39 -4.37 19.64 18.77
N ALA A 40 -3.49 20.62 18.53
CA ALA A 40 -2.15 20.36 18.00
C ALA A 40 -1.29 19.44 18.87
N THR A 41 -1.56 19.38 20.18
CA THR A 41 -0.87 18.50 21.14
C THR A 41 -1.44 17.08 21.18
N ASP A 42 -2.59 16.84 20.55
CA ASP A 42 -3.20 15.51 20.44
C ASP A 42 -2.41 14.68 19.40
N PRO A 43 -2.06 13.41 19.69
CA PRO A 43 -1.52 12.49 18.68
C PRO A 43 -2.38 12.39 17.41
N MET A 44 -3.68 12.66 17.51
CA MET A 44 -4.63 12.70 16.40
C MET A 44 -4.78 14.08 15.74
N GLY A 45 -4.16 15.09 16.33
CA GLY A 45 -4.04 16.43 15.77
C GLY A 45 -3.24 16.46 14.46
N HIS A 46 -3.31 17.60 13.80
CA HIS A 46 -2.76 17.79 12.46
C HIS A 46 -2.32 19.24 12.24
N PRO A 47 -1.41 19.50 11.28
CA PRO A 47 -1.02 20.85 10.90
C PRO A 47 -2.12 21.54 10.09
N GLU A 48 -2.05 22.87 10.02
CA GLU A 48 -3.00 23.68 9.25
C GLU A 48 -3.09 23.25 7.78
N CYS A 49 -4.31 23.23 7.26
CA CYS A 49 -4.63 22.72 5.93
C CYS A 49 -4.58 23.81 4.84
N GLU A 50 -3.94 24.94 5.11
CA GLU A 50 -3.84 26.10 4.20
C GLU A 50 -3.26 25.74 2.82
N HIS A 51 -2.44 24.70 2.76
CA HIS A 51 -1.78 24.24 1.54
C HIS A 51 -2.62 23.25 0.71
N VAL A 52 -3.82 22.90 1.17
CA VAL A 52 -4.71 21.93 0.49
C VAL A 52 -5.64 22.70 -0.45
N SER A 53 -5.21 22.86 -1.71
CA SER A 53 -5.94 23.65 -2.73
C SER A 53 -7.42 23.23 -2.92
N ALA A 54 -7.74 21.96 -2.70
CA ALA A 54 -9.10 21.41 -2.83
C ALA A 54 -10.05 21.82 -1.68
N CYS A 55 -9.52 22.32 -0.56
CA CYS A 55 -10.32 22.62 0.64
C CYS A 55 -11.23 23.85 0.49
N CYS A 56 -10.90 24.76 -0.42
CA CYS A 56 -11.53 26.07 -0.54
C CYS A 56 -11.72 26.50 -2.01
N SER A 57 -12.27 25.61 -2.85
CA SER A 57 -12.58 25.96 -4.25
C SER A 57 -14.02 26.47 -4.45
N LEU A 58 -14.92 26.28 -3.47
CA LEU A 58 -16.31 26.76 -3.49
C LEU A 58 -16.68 27.31 -2.11
N SER A 59 -17.67 28.21 -2.06
CA SER A 59 -18.07 29.10 -0.96
C SER A 59 -18.33 28.48 0.43
N ASP A 60 -18.21 27.17 0.59
CA ASP A 60 -18.17 26.45 1.86
C ASP A 60 -16.80 25.74 1.95
N CYS A 61 -15.84 26.33 2.68
CA CYS A 61 -14.53 25.73 2.96
C CYS A 61 -14.67 24.52 3.88
N ARG A 62 -15.16 23.38 3.35
CA ARG A 62 -15.26 22.11 4.05
C ARG A 62 -14.36 21.08 3.38
N CYS A 63 -13.23 20.77 4.02
CA CYS A 63 -12.40 19.65 3.64
C CYS A 63 -13.03 18.31 4.05
N LEU A 64 -12.77 17.27 3.27
CA LEU A 64 -13.02 15.90 3.69
C LEU A 64 -11.91 15.39 4.63
N PRO A 65 -12.24 14.52 5.60
CA PRO A 65 -11.26 13.88 6.47
C PRO A 65 -10.38 12.87 5.71
N CYS A 66 -9.13 12.72 6.14
CA CYS A 66 -8.14 11.86 5.50
C CYS A 66 -8.39 10.36 5.71
N MET A 67 -9.19 9.96 6.71
CA MET A 67 -9.44 8.56 7.02
C MET A 67 -9.83 7.72 5.79
N LYS A 68 -10.80 8.18 4.99
CA LYS A 68 -11.27 7.40 3.82
C LYS A 68 -10.20 7.28 2.72
N GLN A 69 -9.42 8.33 2.53
CA GLN A 69 -8.36 8.35 1.53
C GLN A 69 -7.21 7.41 1.94
N LEU A 70 -6.84 7.44 3.22
CA LEU A 70 -5.86 6.53 3.81
C LEU A 70 -6.33 5.08 3.72
N GLN A 71 -7.58 4.79 4.08
CA GLN A 71 -8.16 3.45 3.96
C GLN A 71 -8.07 2.93 2.52
N SER A 72 -8.41 3.79 1.54
CA SER A 72 -8.32 3.43 0.12
C SER A 72 -6.87 3.22 -0.35
N ALA A 73 -5.92 4.02 0.14
CA ALA A 73 -4.50 3.87 -0.18
C ALA A 73 -3.92 2.56 0.38
N ILE A 74 -4.27 2.22 1.63
CA ILE A 74 -3.88 0.95 2.27
C ILE A 74 -4.48 -0.23 1.51
N ASP A 75 -5.76 -0.18 1.15
CA ASP A 75 -6.43 -1.23 0.38
C ASP A 75 -5.74 -1.46 -0.98
N TYR A 76 -5.48 -0.38 -1.70
CA TYR A 76 -4.78 -0.42 -2.98
C TYR A 76 -3.37 -0.99 -2.82
N GLY A 77 -2.61 -0.52 -1.84
CA GLY A 77 -1.27 -1.00 -1.52
C GLY A 77 -1.23 -2.49 -1.23
N PHE A 78 -2.15 -3.00 -0.41
CA PHE A 78 -2.22 -4.43 -0.10
C PHE A 78 -2.62 -5.29 -1.30
N LYS A 79 -3.54 -4.82 -2.15
CA LYS A 79 -3.89 -5.53 -3.38
C LYS A 79 -2.71 -5.62 -4.33
N LEU A 80 -1.96 -4.53 -4.48
CA LEU A 80 -0.81 -4.46 -5.37
C LEU A 80 0.35 -5.32 -4.84
N CYS A 81 0.72 -5.17 -3.58
CA CYS A 81 1.74 -5.99 -2.92
C CYS A 81 1.35 -7.47 -2.89
N GLY A 82 0.08 -7.79 -2.64
CA GLY A 82 -0.43 -9.16 -2.67
C GLY A 82 -0.32 -9.78 -4.06
N GLY A 83 -0.67 -9.04 -5.11
CA GLY A 83 -0.53 -9.49 -6.50
C GLY A 83 0.93 -9.70 -6.91
N VAL A 84 1.81 -8.75 -6.58
CA VAL A 84 3.26 -8.83 -6.87
C VAL A 84 3.90 -10.00 -6.12
N GLY A 85 3.60 -10.15 -4.82
CA GLY A 85 4.09 -11.26 -4.01
C GLY A 85 3.64 -12.62 -4.55
N LEU A 86 2.36 -12.74 -4.94
CA LEU A 86 1.82 -13.97 -5.54
C LEU A 86 2.51 -14.31 -6.87
N PHE A 87 2.77 -13.31 -7.72
CA PHE A 87 3.48 -13.52 -8.98
C PHE A 87 4.89 -14.07 -8.73
N PHE A 88 5.65 -13.45 -7.82
CA PHE A 88 6.99 -13.94 -7.49
C PHE A 88 6.96 -15.36 -6.93
N SER A 89 6.10 -15.65 -5.96
CA SER A 89 5.96 -17.00 -5.39
C SER A 89 5.56 -18.04 -6.45
N PHE A 90 4.66 -17.70 -7.37
CA PHE A 90 4.29 -18.59 -8.47
C PHE A 90 5.46 -18.86 -9.43
N THR A 91 6.19 -17.81 -9.82
CA THR A 91 7.36 -17.97 -10.70
C THR A 91 8.47 -18.78 -10.03
N GLU A 92 8.69 -18.63 -8.73
CA GLU A 92 9.65 -19.43 -7.97
C GLU A 92 9.25 -20.90 -7.96
N PHE A 93 7.98 -21.20 -7.67
CA PHE A 93 7.46 -22.57 -7.70
C PHE A 93 7.66 -23.22 -9.08
N VAL A 94 7.30 -22.51 -10.15
CA VAL A 94 7.50 -22.98 -11.53
C VAL A 94 9.00 -23.16 -11.84
N GLY A 95 9.85 -22.23 -11.40
CA GLY A 95 11.30 -22.31 -11.57
C GLY A 95 11.92 -23.53 -10.89
N VAL A 96 11.53 -23.82 -9.65
CA VAL A 96 11.95 -25.02 -8.91
C VAL A 96 11.47 -26.28 -9.62
N TRP A 97 10.20 -26.33 -10.02
CA TRP A 97 9.64 -27.48 -10.74
C TRP A 97 10.35 -27.73 -12.08
N LEU A 98 10.57 -26.68 -12.88
CA LEU A 98 11.30 -26.76 -14.14
C LEU A 98 12.74 -27.24 -13.93
N THR A 99 13.41 -26.75 -12.89
CA THR A 99 14.79 -27.15 -12.56
C THR A 99 14.86 -28.64 -12.19
N ILE A 100 13.92 -29.12 -11.37
CA ILE A 100 13.81 -30.55 -11.03
C ILE A 100 13.56 -31.38 -12.29
N ARG A 101 12.60 -30.95 -13.14
CA ARG A 101 12.27 -31.64 -14.39
C ARG A 101 13.50 -31.69 -15.31
N TYR A 102 14.18 -30.57 -15.51
CA TYR A 102 15.35 -30.43 -16.37
C TYR A 102 16.49 -31.35 -15.91
N ARG A 103 16.82 -31.36 -14.60
CA ARG A 103 17.84 -32.27 -14.05
C ARG A 103 17.47 -33.75 -14.17
N ASN A 104 16.18 -34.06 -14.14
CA ASN A 104 15.67 -35.42 -14.28
C ASN A 104 15.44 -35.83 -15.76
N GLN A 105 15.81 -35.00 -16.73
CA GLN A 105 15.89 -35.42 -18.13
C GLN A 105 17.15 -36.28 -18.30
N LYS A 106 16.99 -37.48 -18.87
CA LYS A 106 18.12 -38.37 -19.20
C LYS A 106 19.06 -37.66 -20.16
N ASP A 107 20.36 -37.82 -19.95
CA ASP A 107 21.37 -37.35 -20.89
C ASP A 107 21.14 -38.02 -22.26
N PRO A 108 20.77 -37.25 -23.30
CA PRO A 108 20.57 -37.81 -24.64
C PRO A 108 21.87 -38.38 -25.24
N ARG A 109 23.05 -38.02 -24.70
CA ARG A 109 24.35 -38.59 -25.11
C ARG A 109 24.63 -39.97 -24.51
N ALA A 110 23.86 -40.42 -23.52
CA ALA A 110 24.01 -41.73 -22.90
C ALA A 110 23.23 -42.84 -23.63
N ASN A 111 22.64 -42.57 -24.81
CA ASN A 111 22.08 -43.61 -25.67
C ASN A 111 23.19 -44.18 -26.57
N PRO A 112 23.68 -45.41 -26.31
CA PRO A 112 24.72 -46.05 -27.13
C PRO A 112 24.26 -46.40 -28.56
N SER A 113 22.97 -46.22 -28.88
CA SER A 113 22.38 -46.46 -30.20
C SER A 113 22.42 -45.26 -31.17
N ALA A 114 23.01 -44.12 -30.78
CA ALA A 114 23.14 -42.94 -31.64
C ALA A 114 24.47 -42.86 -32.44
N PHE A 115 25.36 -43.84 -32.28
CA PHE A 115 26.66 -43.93 -32.97
C PHE A 115 26.80 -45.18 -33.85
N LEU A 116 25.71 -45.90 -34.14
CA LEU A 116 25.69 -47.01 -35.08
C LEU A 116 25.19 -46.55 -36.45
#